data_AF-A0AAX4KXN0-F1
#
_entry.id   AF-A0AAX4KXN0-F1
#
_cell.length_a   1.000
_cell.length_b   1.000
_cell.length_c   1.000
_cell.angle_alpha   90.00
_cell.angle_beta   90.00
_cell.angle_gamma   90.00
#
_symmetry.space_group_name_H-M   'P 1'
#
loop_
_entity.id
_entity.type
_entity.pdbx_description
1 polymer ?
#
loop_
_entity_poly.entity_id
_entity_poly.type
_entity_poly.pdbx_seq_one_letter_code
_entity_poly.pdbx_strand_id
1 'polypeptide(L)' 'MVEVIKVSKEIKEELMKIAGKLQMESGKKVSLNDAINFLIQYYNNRSENGTYKVGKSLSSLITDLGKLNPEDIDKVIYG' A
#
# COMPACT_ATOMS: atom_id res chain seq x y z
N MET A 1 20.24 15.56 -2.73
CA MET A 1 19.62 15.84 -4.05
C MET A 1 18.18 15.37 -3.95
N VAL A 2 17.19 16.15 -4.37
CA VAL A 2 15.78 15.75 -4.35
C VAL A 2 15.38 15.43 -5.79
N GLU A 3 14.98 14.19 -6.03
CA GLU A 3 14.47 13.76 -7.33
C GLU A 3 12.94 13.83 -7.35
N VAL A 4 12.38 14.28 -8.47
CA VAL A 4 10.94 14.53 -8.62
C VAL A 4 10.37 13.59 -9.67
N ILE A 5 9.38 12.79 -9.26
CA ILE A 5 8.60 11.94 -10.16
C ILE A 5 7.25 12.61 -10.39
N LYS A 6 6.90 12.88 -11.66
CA LYS A 6 5.57 13.37 -12.03
C LYS A 6 4.65 12.19 -12.28
N VAL A 7 3.48 12.21 -11.66
CA VAL A 7 2.44 11.18 -11.81
C VAL A 7 1.09 11.85 -12.09
N SER A 8 0.15 11.10 -12.66
CA SER A 8 -1.23 11.57 -12.81
C SER A 8 -1.91 11.70 -11.44
N LYS A 9 -3.02 12.44 -11.40
CA LYS A 9 -3.82 12.62 -10.17
C LYS A 9 -4.31 11.27 -9.62
N GLU A 10 -4.80 10.41 -10.50
CA GLU A 10 -5.28 9.07 -10.16
C GLU A 10 -4.18 8.21 -9.51
N ILE A 11 -2.98 8.17 -10.10
CA ILE A 11 -1.85 7.42 -9.53
C ILE A 11 -1.42 7.97 -8.17
N LYS A 12 -1.44 9.31 -8.02
CA LYS A 12 -1.16 9.94 -6.72
C LYS A 12 -2.16 9.52 -5.66
N GLU A 13 -3.45 9.47 -5.99
CA GLU A 13 -4.51 9.06 -5.07
C GLU A 13 -4.35 7.60 -4.64
N GLU A 14 -4.06 6.70 -5.58
CA GLU A 14 -3.79 5.30 -5.26
C GLU A 14 -2.55 5.12 -4.38
N LEU A 15 -1.46 5.85 -4.65
CA LEU A 15 -0.26 5.82 -3.81
C LEU A 15 -0.54 6.32 -2.38
N MET A 16 -1.39 7.33 -2.22
CA MET A 16 -1.82 7.81 -0.90
C MET A 16 -2.64 6.76 -0.15
N LYS A 17 -3.54 6.04 -0.83
CA LYS A 17 -4.30 4.93 -0.22
C LYS A 17 -3.38 3.82 0.28
N ILE A 18 -2.38 3.44 -0.53
CA ILE A 18 -1.39 2.42 -0.15
C ILE A 18 -0.59 2.88 1.07
N ALA A 19 -0.10 4.12 1.07
CA ALA A 19 0.62 4.69 2.21
C ALA A 19 -0.23 4.71 3.49
N GLY A 20 -1.52 5.08 3.38
CA GLY A 20 -2.46 5.08 4.50
C GLY A 20 -2.63 3.69 5.12
N LYS A 21 -2.79 2.66 4.29
CA LYS A 21 -2.90 1.27 4.76
C LYS A 21 -1.61 0.79 5.45
N LEU A 22 -0.46 1.04 4.83
CA LEU A 22 0.84 0.70 5.42
C LEU A 22 1.06 1.41 6.77
N GLN A 23 0.59 2.65 6.90
CA GLN A 23 0.65 3.41 8.16
C GLN A 23 -0.26 2.80 9.23
N MET A 24 -1.48 2.40 8.88
CA MET A 24 -2.39 1.72 9.82
C MET A 24 -1.82 0.39 10.32
N GLU A 25 -1.23 -0.40 9.43
CA GLU A 25 -0.68 -1.71 9.75
C GLU A 25 0.63 -1.65 10.54
N SER A 26 1.51 -0.71 10.19
CA SER A 26 2.80 -0.56 10.87
C SER A 26 2.72 0.25 12.17
N GLY A 27 1.63 0.97 12.38
CA GLY A 27 1.46 1.92 13.49
C GLY A 27 2.43 3.12 13.43
N LYS A 28 3.10 3.32 12.29
CA LYS A 28 4.11 4.37 12.09
C LYS A 28 3.71 5.29 10.95
N LYS A 29 4.17 6.53 10.99
CA LYS A 29 3.97 7.47 9.88
C LYS A 29 4.70 6.96 8.64
N VAL A 30 3.97 6.80 7.53
CA VAL A 30 4.48 6.31 6.25
C VAL A 30 4.46 7.43 5.23
N SER A 31 5.56 7.62 4.51
CA SER A 31 5.65 8.58 3.40
C SER A 31 5.29 7.92 2.06
N LEU A 32 5.05 8.75 1.04
CA LEU A 32 4.86 8.23 -0.33
C LEU A 32 6.10 7.48 -0.85
N ASN A 33 7.31 7.87 -0.40
CA ASN A 33 8.53 7.16 -0.77
C ASN A 33 8.59 5.76 -0.15
N ASP A 34 8.09 5.61 1.08
CA ASP A 34 8.00 4.30 1.74
C ASP A 34 7.00 3.39 1.01
N ALA A 35 5.87 3.95 0.57
CA ALA A 35 4.89 3.23 -0.25
C ALA A 35 5.46 2.82 -1.61
N ILE A 36 6.20 3.71 -2.28
CA ILE A 36 6.89 3.40 -3.54
C ILE A 36 7.94 2.29 -3.32
N ASN A 37 8.73 2.36 -2.25
CA ASN A 37 9.72 1.34 -1.92
C ASN A 37 9.06 -0.03 -1.65
N PHE A 38 7.94 -0.04 -0.93
CA PHE A 38 7.13 -1.25 -0.74
C PHE A 38 6.67 -1.86 -2.07
N LEU A 39 6.18 -1.03 -3.00
CA LEU A 39 5.76 -1.49 -4.33
C LEU A 39 6.92 -2.03 -5.18
N ILE A 40 8.08 -1.38 -5.13
CA ILE A 40 9.30 -1.85 -5.82
C ILE A 40 9.72 -3.20 -5.26
N GLN A 41 9.77 -3.35 -3.93
CA GLN A 41 10.08 -4.63 -3.29
C GLN A 41 9.05 -5.69 -3.65
N TYR A 42 7.76 -5.34 -3.66
CA TYR A 42 6.70 -6.26 -4.06
C TYR A 42 6.87 -6.76 -5.50
N TYR A 43 7.20 -5.86 -6.43
CA TYR A 43 7.47 -6.22 -7.83
C TYR A 43 8.73 -7.08 -7.99
N ASN A 44 9.85 -6.68 -7.36
CA ASN A 44 11.12 -7.39 -7.47
C ASN A 44 11.06 -8.79 -6.83
N ASN A 45 10.42 -8.90 -5.67
CA ASN A 45 10.23 -10.20 -5.00
C ASN A 45 9.32 -11.14 -5.81
N ARG A 46 8.38 -10.58 -6.60
CA ARG A 46 7.57 -11.37 -7.55
C ARG A 46 8.38 -11.92 -8.73
N SER A 47 9.47 -11.24 -9.10
CA SER A 47 10.34 -11.64 -10.22
C SER A 47 11.39 -12.69 -9.82
N GLU A 48 11.85 -12.71 -8.57
CA GLU A 48 12.98 -13.55 -8.16
C GLU A 48 12.59 -14.85 -7.45
N ASN A 49 11.42 -14.94 -6.81
CA ASN A 49 11.02 -16.15 -6.10
C ASN A 49 9.50 -16.36 -6.12
N GLY A 50 9.03 -17.37 -6.87
CA GLY A 50 7.63 -17.82 -6.88
C GLY A 50 7.11 -18.40 -5.55
N THR A 51 7.75 -18.12 -4.42
CA THR A 51 7.31 -18.54 -3.08
C THR A 51 7.47 -17.41 -2.08
N TYR A 52 6.33 -16.98 -1.55
CA TYR A 52 6.20 -15.86 -0.61
C TYR A 52 6.90 -16.16 0.72
N LYS A 53 7.84 -15.30 1.14
CA LYS A 53 8.14 -15.05 2.57
C LYS A 53 7.47 -13.76 3.01
N VAL A 54 6.19 -13.68 2.76
CA VAL A 54 5.34 -12.62 3.29
C VAL A 54 4.82 -13.15 4.62
N GLY A 55 5.37 -12.66 5.72
CA GLY A 55 4.99 -13.07 7.07
C GLY A 55 3.46 -13.03 7.21
N LYS A 56 2.90 -14.07 7.84
CA LYS A 56 1.46 -14.37 8.03
C LYS A 56 0.50 -13.17 8.20
N SER A 57 0.96 -12.02 8.70
CA SER A 57 0.18 -10.78 8.83
C SER A 57 -0.26 -10.14 7.50
N LEU A 58 0.49 -10.30 6.41
CA LEU A 58 0.19 -9.62 5.13
C LEU A 58 -0.77 -10.41 4.23
N SER A 59 -0.84 -11.73 4.40
CA SER A 59 -1.84 -12.57 3.71
C SER A 59 -3.28 -12.30 4.15
N SER A 60 -3.50 -11.93 5.42
CA SER A 60 -4.84 -11.51 5.88
C SER A 60 -5.26 -10.18 5.25
N LEU A 61 -4.32 -9.25 5.08
CA LEU A 61 -4.61 -7.92 4.53
C LEU A 61 -5.03 -7.99 3.05
N ILE A 62 -4.37 -8.83 2.25
CA ILE A 62 -4.76 -9.07 0.85
C ILE A 62 -6.16 -9.70 0.76
N THR A 63 -6.52 -10.55 1.72
CA THR A 63 -7.82 -11.23 1.76
C THR A 63 -8.96 -10.27 2.15
N ASP A 64 -8.70 -9.33 3.06
CA ASP A 64 -9.68 -8.34 3.52
C ASP A 64 -9.87 -7.19 2.51
N LEU A 65 -8.82 -6.84 1.76
CA LEU A 65 -8.90 -5.89 0.65
C LEU A 65 -9.85 -6.33 -0.48
N GLY A 66 -10.03 -7.64 -0.68
CA GLY A 66 -10.94 -8.18 -1.68
C GLY A 66 -12.41 -8.16 -1.27
N LYS A 67 -12.73 -7.78 -0.03
CA LYS A 67 -14.08 -7.88 0.56
C LYS A 67 -14.71 -6.56 0.99
N LEU A 68 -13.97 -5.45 0.97
CA LEU A 68 -14.48 -4.16 1.41
C LEU A 68 -15.19 -3.44 0.25
N ASN A 69 -16.48 -3.20 0.43
CA ASN A 69 -17.25 -2.37 -0.50
C ASN A 69 -16.84 -0.90 -0.32
N PRO A 70 -16.81 -0.10 -1.41
CA PRO A 70 -16.38 1.30 -1.38
C PRO A 70 -17.12 2.18 -0.36
N GLU A 71 -18.37 1.83 -0.06
CA GLU A 71 -19.26 2.55 0.85
C GLU A 71 -18.83 2.49 2.32
N ASP A 72 -18.07 1.46 2.72
CA ASP A 72 -17.59 1.30 4.10
C ASP A 72 -16.34 2.14 4.39
N ILE A 73 -15.64 2.61 3.36
CA ILE A 73 -14.37 3.36 3.50
C ILE A 73 -14.65 4.82 3.91
N ASP A 74 -15.70 5.44 3.38
CA ASP A 74 -16.04 6.84 3.68
C ASP A 74 -16.42 7.04 5.15
N LYS A 75 -17.02 6.02 5.79
CA LYS A 75 -17.47 6.09 7.18
C LYS A 75 -16.32 6.01 8.20
N VAL A 76 -15.19 5.39 7.83
CA VAL A 76 -14.03 5.22 8.70
C VAL A 76 -13.09 6.43 8.64
N ILE A 77 -13.11 7.18 7.53
CA ILE A 77 -12.23 8.34 7.34
C ILE A 77 -12.87 9.65 7.81
N TYR A 78 -14.19 9.78 7.73
CA TYR A 78 -14.90 11.03 8.05
C TYR A 78 -15.89 10.93 9.23
N GLY A 79 -15.92 9.80 9.92
CA GLY A 79 -16.70 9.59 11.15
C GLY A 79 -15.99 10.09 12.41
#